data_AF-A0A7S3RSL8-F1
#
_entry.id   AF-A0A7S3RSL8-F1
#
_cell.length_a   1.000
_cell.length_b   1.000
_cell.length_c   1.000
_cell.angle_alpha   90.00
_cell.angle_beta   90.00
_cell.angle_gamma   90.00
#
_symmetry.space_group_name_H-M   'P 1'
#
loop_
_entity.id
_entity.type
_entity.pdbx_description
1 polymer ?
#
loop_
_entity_poly.entity_id
_entity_poly.type
_entity_poly.pdbx_seq_one_letter_code
_entity_poly.pdbx_strand_id
1 'polypeptide(L)'
;MASAMVRPSDFASTVAAWLQGEGFRTRSCSVCSSRPLLLVRGAHSTVALHLLPTPRSSDAVLPARVPIALSDSFATRRQTLVHLWEDQWDEHPRIVRSRLLAKLGRSERVMARQTVARRIDAATLDAFLVSNHLWGSTKARYRYGLFRKRD
;
A
#
# COMPACT_ATOMS: atom_id res chain seq x y z
N MET A 1 -20.22 22.98 26.26
CA MET A 1 -19.44 21.82 25.83
C MET A 1 -19.75 21.55 24.35
N ALA A 2 -19.09 22.29 23.46
CA ALA A 2 -19.30 22.15 22.03
C ALA A 2 -18.63 20.84 21.57
N SER A 3 -19.45 19.88 21.18
CA SER A 3 -19.02 18.65 20.51
C SER A 3 -18.25 19.07 19.26
N ALA A 4 -16.93 18.89 19.29
CA ALA A 4 -16.09 19.05 18.12
C ALA A 4 -16.48 17.93 17.15
N MET A 5 -17.40 18.24 16.24
CA MET A 5 -17.69 17.43 15.06
C MET A 5 -16.36 17.25 14.32
N VAL A 6 -15.73 16.11 14.54
CA VAL A 6 -14.62 15.62 13.72
C VAL A 6 -15.18 15.53 12.32
N ARG A 7 -14.81 16.48 11.44
CA ARG A 7 -15.05 16.35 10.00
C ARG A 7 -14.51 14.97 9.61
N PRO A 8 -15.27 14.11 8.91
CA PRO A 8 -14.74 12.83 8.47
C PRO A 8 -13.47 13.15 7.69
N SER A 9 -12.33 12.75 8.25
CA SER A 9 -11.02 13.03 7.69
C SER A 9 -11.02 12.47 6.28
N ASP A 10 -10.89 13.34 5.29
CA ASP A 10 -10.76 12.93 3.90
C ASP A 10 -9.62 11.89 3.82
N PHE A 11 -9.91 10.71 3.25
CA PHE A 11 -8.98 9.58 3.17
C PHE A 11 -7.60 10.03 2.68
N ALA A 12 -7.58 10.96 1.71
CA ALA A 12 -6.36 11.55 1.20
C ALA A 12 -5.57 12.36 2.23
N SER A 13 -6.26 13.12 3.08
CA SER A 13 -5.65 13.88 4.16
C SER A 13 -5.06 12.96 5.24
N THR A 14 -5.74 11.86 5.58
CA THR A 14 -5.25 10.87 6.55
C THR A 14 -3.97 10.19 6.05
N VAL A 15 -3.95 9.75 4.79
CA VAL A 15 -2.76 9.12 4.19
C VAL A 15 -1.61 10.13 4.09
N ALA A 16 -1.90 11.38 3.69
CA ALA A 16 -0.89 12.43 3.61
C ALA A 16 -0.29 12.78 4.98
N ALA A 17 -1.13 12.94 6.01
CA ALA A 17 -0.69 13.22 7.37
C ALA A 17 0.18 12.08 7.93
N TRP A 18 -0.21 10.82 7.70
CA TRP A 18 0.61 9.68 8.09
C TRP A 18 1.98 9.70 7.39
N LEU A 19 2.02 9.89 6.06
CA LEU A 19 3.28 9.96 5.30
C LEU A 19 4.19 11.10 5.77
N GLN A 20 3.62 12.25 6.10
CA GLN A 20 4.35 13.38 6.65
C GLN A 20 4.91 13.06 8.04
N GLY A 21 4.15 12.37 8.89
CA GLY A 21 4.61 11.87 10.19
C GLY A 21 5.75 10.85 10.07
N GLU A 22 5.78 10.05 9.00
CA GLU A 22 6.89 9.15 8.66
C GLU A 22 8.12 9.86 8.03
N GLY A 23 8.05 11.19 7.86
CA GLY A 23 9.13 12.03 7.34
C GLY A 23 9.15 12.20 5.82
N PHE A 24 8.11 11.76 5.10
CA PHE A 24 8.05 11.91 3.64
C PHE A 24 7.44 13.24 3.21
N ARG A 25 7.99 13.80 2.12
CA ARG A 25 7.39 14.96 1.45
C ARG A 25 6.29 14.51 0.51
N THR A 26 5.08 15.04 0.72
CA THR A 26 3.90 14.75 -0.09
C THR A 26 3.47 15.98 -0.87
N ARG A 27 3.03 15.80 -2.11
CA ARG A 27 2.43 16.85 -2.95
C ARG A 27 1.18 16.32 -3.64
N SER A 28 0.04 16.97 -3.44
CA SER A 28 -1.16 16.69 -4.26
C SER A 28 -0.95 17.18 -5.68
N CYS A 29 -1.32 16.36 -6.65
CA CYS A 29 -1.27 16.67 -8.07
C CYS A 29 -2.49 16.06 -8.76
N SER A 30 -3.32 16.89 -9.40
CA SER A 30 -4.38 16.42 -10.27
C SER A 30 -3.80 16.11 -11.66
N VAL A 31 -4.01 14.90 -12.18
CA VAL A 31 -3.66 14.55 -13.57
C VAL A 31 -4.96 14.35 -14.36
N CYS A 32 -5.20 15.23 -15.32
CA CYS A 32 -6.21 15.20 -16.41
C CYS A 32 -7.66 14.71 -16.17
N SER A 33 -8.08 14.31 -14.97
CA SER A 33 -9.48 14.03 -14.67
C SER A 33 -9.69 13.93 -13.16
N SER A 34 -10.36 14.94 -12.59
CA SER A 34 -11.16 14.97 -11.35
C SER A 34 -10.72 14.31 -10.03
N ARG A 35 -9.60 13.57 -9.93
CA ARG A 35 -9.09 13.05 -8.65
C ARG A 35 -7.60 13.35 -8.45
N PRO A 36 -7.22 13.92 -7.29
CA PRO A 36 -5.83 14.22 -7.00
C PRO A 36 -5.06 12.93 -6.74
N LEU A 37 -3.92 12.78 -7.42
CA LEU A 37 -2.87 11.85 -7.03
C LEU A 37 -2.04 12.48 -5.91
N LEU A 38 -1.65 11.67 -4.94
CA LEU A 38 -0.68 12.08 -3.94
C LEU A 38 0.71 11.62 -4.38
N LEU A 39 1.56 12.57 -4.77
CA LEU A 39 2.94 12.29 -5.12
C LEU A 39 3.79 12.28 -3.85
N VAL A 40 4.54 11.20 -3.66
CA VAL A 40 5.39 10.99 -2.49
C VAL A 40 6.82 10.75 -2.95
N ARG A 41 7.75 11.56 -2.46
CA ARG A 41 9.17 11.39 -2.79
C ARG A 41 9.79 10.34 -1.88
N GLY A 42 10.06 9.15 -2.44
CA GLY A 42 10.82 8.10 -1.78
C GLY A 42 12.34 8.28 -1.91
N ALA A 43 13.09 7.31 -1.41
CA ALA A 43 14.56 7.33 -1.43
C ALA A 43 15.14 7.26 -2.85
N HIS A 44 14.54 6.45 -3.72
CA HIS A 44 15.06 6.16 -5.06
C HIS A 44 14.16 6.66 -6.21
N SER A 45 12.86 6.74 -5.97
CA SER A 45 11.88 7.17 -6.97
C SER A 45 10.72 7.91 -6.32
N THR A 46 9.99 8.66 -7.14
CA THR A 46 8.71 9.24 -6.73
C THR A 46 7.62 8.21 -6.95
N VAL A 47 6.83 7.96 -5.91
CA VAL A 47 5.66 7.09 -5.96
C VAL A 47 4.42 7.97 -6.07
N ALA A 48 3.59 7.70 -7.09
CA ALA A 48 2.28 8.31 -7.24
C ALA A 48 1.24 7.40 -6.57
N LEU A 49 0.53 7.92 -5.59
CA LEU A 49 -0.58 7.22 -4.94
C LEU A 49 -1.89 7.69 -5.56
N HIS A 50 -2.62 6.77 -6.16
CA HIS A 50 -4.01 6.97 -6.56
C HIS A 50 -4.89 6.46 -5.42
N LEU A 51 -5.49 7.41 -4.69
CA LEU A 51 -6.30 7.13 -3.52
C LEU A 51 -7.75 6.89 -3.94
N LEU A 52 -8.25 5.69 -3.64
CA LEU A 52 -9.55 5.19 -4.03
C LEU A 52 -10.44 5.10 -2.78
N PRO A 53 -11.24 6.15 -2.48
CA PRO A 53 -12.16 6.10 -1.36
C PRO A 53 -13.25 5.05 -1.58
N THR A 54 -13.71 4.47 -0.48
CA THR A 54 -14.82 3.51 -0.48
C THR A 54 -16.09 4.24 -0.90
N PRO A 55 -16.77 3.79 -1.97
CA PRO A 55 -17.96 4.47 -2.47
C PRO A 55 -19.08 4.39 -1.45
N ARG A 56 -19.63 5.55 -1.05
CA ARG A 56 -20.76 5.65 -0.11
C ARG A 56 -22.12 5.75 -0.81
N SER A 57 -22.11 5.85 -2.14
CA SER A 57 -23.29 5.90 -3.00
C SER A 57 -22.94 5.31 -4.38
N SER A 58 -23.95 4.92 -5.15
CA SER A 58 -23.79 4.44 -6.53
C SER A 58 -23.06 5.45 -7.42
N ASP A 59 -23.36 6.73 -7.24
CA ASP A 59 -22.79 7.82 -8.05
C ASP A 59 -21.32 8.09 -7.71
N ALA A 60 -20.85 7.66 -6.53
CA ALA A 60 -19.46 7.79 -6.10
C ALA A 60 -18.55 6.67 -6.65
N VAL A 61 -19.13 5.61 -7.23
CA VAL A 61 -18.41 4.47 -7.78
C VAL A 61 -17.59 4.92 -8.99
N LEU A 62 -16.28 4.66 -8.94
CA LEU A 62 -15.42 4.91 -10.09
C LEU A 62 -15.65 3.87 -11.18
N PRO A 63 -15.81 4.30 -12.45
CA PRO A 63 -15.81 3.37 -13.56
C PRO A 63 -14.49 2.59 -13.63
N ALA A 64 -14.56 1.28 -13.87
CA ALA A 64 -13.39 0.40 -13.92
C ALA A 64 -12.32 0.84 -14.95
N ARG A 65 -12.72 1.54 -16.02
CA ARG A 65 -11.81 2.10 -17.02
C ARG A 65 -10.84 3.15 -16.45
N VAL A 66 -11.20 3.84 -15.36
CA VAL A 66 -10.43 4.97 -14.84
C VAL A 66 -9.10 4.51 -14.22
N PRO A 67 -9.07 3.54 -13.28
CA PRO A 67 -7.80 3.00 -12.79
C PRO A 67 -6.92 2.37 -13.88
N ILE A 68 -7.55 1.72 -14.87
CA ILE A 68 -6.84 1.08 -16.00
C ILE A 68 -6.15 2.13 -16.86
N ALA A 69 -6.89 3.13 -17.33
CA ALA A 69 -6.33 4.20 -18.15
C ALA A 69 -5.23 4.97 -17.41
N LEU A 70 -5.37 5.14 -16.08
CA LEU A 70 -4.32 5.75 -15.28
C LEU A 70 -3.07 4.86 -15.22
N SER A 71 -3.22 3.55 -15.01
CA SER A 71 -2.10 2.62 -15.06
C SER A 71 -1.36 2.67 -16.39
N ASP A 72 -2.08 2.68 -17.51
CA ASP A 72 -1.50 2.78 -18.85
C ASP A 72 -0.72 4.08 -19.03
N SER A 73 -1.24 5.20 -18.52
CA SER A 73 -0.57 6.50 -18.58
C SER A 73 0.74 6.57 -17.76
N PHE A 74 0.92 5.66 -16.80
CA PHE A 74 2.12 5.53 -15.97
C PHE A 74 3.07 4.43 -16.47
N ALA A 75 2.65 3.57 -17.41
CA ALA A 75 3.46 2.45 -17.90
C ALA A 75 4.80 2.90 -18.52
N THR A 76 4.81 4.05 -19.20
CA THR A 76 6.03 4.62 -19.82
C THR A 76 6.75 5.63 -18.92
N ARG A 77 6.21 5.91 -17.72
CA ARG A 77 6.79 6.88 -16.79
C ARG A 77 7.80 6.20 -15.89
N ARG A 78 8.80 6.96 -15.43
CA ARG A 78 9.75 6.51 -14.39
C ARG A 78 9.14 6.47 -12.98
N GLN A 79 7.89 6.92 -12.83
CA GLN A 79 7.19 7.02 -11.55
C GLN A 79 6.42 5.72 -11.31
N THR A 80 6.46 5.22 -10.08
CA THR A 80 5.68 4.04 -9.71
C THR A 80 4.27 4.48 -9.31
N LEU A 81 3.24 3.96 -9.98
CA LEU A 81 1.84 4.14 -9.57
C LEU A 81 1.43 3.07 -8.56
N VAL A 82 0.73 3.47 -7.50
CA VAL A 82 0.09 2.56 -6.55
C VAL A 82 -1.37 2.97 -6.40
N HIS A 83 -2.27 2.04 -6.68
CA HIS A 83 -3.68 2.16 -6.32
C HIS A 83 -3.86 1.75 -4.86
N LEU A 84 -4.32 2.68 -4.03
CA LEU A 84 -4.56 2.45 -2.62
C LEU A 84 -6.03 2.67 -2.32
N TRP A 85 -6.69 1.62 -1.86
CA TRP A 85 -8.10 1.62 -1.52
C TRP A 85 -8.30 1.91 -0.02
N GLU A 86 -9.35 2.68 0.31
CA GLU A 86 -9.67 3.10 1.69
C GLU A 86 -10.03 1.90 2.57
N ASP A 87 -10.81 0.95 2.07
CA ASP A 87 -11.14 -0.31 2.75
C ASP A 87 -9.88 -1.09 3.19
N GLN A 88 -8.93 -1.29 2.29
CA GLN A 88 -7.68 -2.01 2.59
C GLN A 88 -6.81 -1.24 3.60
N TRP A 89 -6.81 0.09 3.50
CA TRP A 89 -6.10 0.95 4.44
C TRP A 89 -6.68 0.85 5.86
N ASP A 90 -8.00 0.78 5.98
CA ASP A 90 -8.71 0.71 7.26
C ASP A 90 -8.67 -0.70 7.86
N GLU A 91 -8.86 -1.75 7.05
CA GLU A 91 -8.87 -3.15 7.51
C GLU A 91 -7.46 -3.66 7.85
N HIS A 92 -6.46 -3.30 7.05
CA HIS A 92 -5.10 -3.84 7.15
C HIS A 92 -4.01 -2.76 7.28
N PRO A 93 -4.15 -1.77 8.18
CA PRO A 93 -3.29 -0.59 8.22
C PRO A 93 -1.82 -0.95 8.40
N ARG A 94 -1.50 -1.96 9.22
CA ARG A 94 -0.10 -2.39 9.45
C ARG A 94 0.55 -2.93 8.17
N ILE A 95 -0.15 -3.82 7.45
CA ILE A 95 0.37 -4.45 6.23
C ILE A 95 0.50 -3.40 5.13
N VAL A 96 -0.53 -2.58 4.93
CA VAL A 96 -0.55 -1.53 3.90
C VAL A 96 0.57 -0.51 4.14
N ARG A 97 0.71 0.00 5.37
CA ARG A 97 1.77 0.95 5.73
C ARG A 97 3.16 0.34 5.54
N SER A 98 3.39 -0.90 5.98
CA SER A 98 4.66 -1.61 5.76
C SER A 98 5.02 -1.72 4.28
N ARG A 99 4.05 -2.11 3.43
CA ARG A 99 4.24 -2.20 1.96
C ARG A 99 4.52 -0.83 1.32
N LEU A 100 3.86 0.23 1.78
CA LEU A 100 4.12 1.59 1.31
C LEU A 100 5.53 2.05 1.70
N LEU A 101 5.94 1.85 2.95
CA LEU A 101 7.29 2.16 3.42
C LEU A 101 8.35 1.43 2.58
N ALA A 102 8.16 0.14 2.31
CA ALA A 102 9.06 -0.63 1.45
C ALA A 102 9.15 -0.05 0.02
N LYS A 103 8.01 0.31 -0.59
CA LYS A 103 8.01 0.97 -1.92
C LYS A 103 8.69 2.34 -1.91
N LEU A 104 8.63 3.06 -0.79
CA LEU A 104 9.31 4.34 -0.60
C LEU A 104 10.80 4.19 -0.24
N GLY A 105 11.30 2.96 -0.10
CA GLY A 105 12.69 2.64 0.20
C GLY A 105 13.01 2.49 1.69
N ARG A 106 12.00 2.52 2.57
CA ARG A 106 12.15 2.24 4.01
C ARG A 106 11.87 0.76 4.30
N SER A 107 12.75 -0.10 3.81
CA SER A 107 12.76 -1.53 4.13
C SER A 107 14.18 -2.07 4.11
N GLU A 108 14.47 -3.05 4.95
CA GLU A 108 15.72 -3.79 4.86
C GLU A 108 15.70 -4.68 3.62
N ARG A 109 16.70 -4.50 2.74
CA ARG A 109 16.81 -5.30 1.52
C ARG A 109 17.73 -6.50 1.78
N VAL A 110 17.14 -7.70 1.83
CA VAL A 110 17.87 -8.96 1.89
C VAL A 110 18.03 -9.53 0.48
N MET A 111 19.26 -9.81 0.07
CA MET A 111 19.54 -10.35 -1.27
C MET A 111 19.25 -11.85 -1.32
N ALA A 112 18.67 -12.34 -2.41
CA ALA A 112 18.30 -13.75 -2.58
C ALA A 112 19.47 -14.73 -2.33
N ARG A 113 20.70 -14.38 -2.71
CA ARG A 113 21.90 -15.20 -2.47
C ARG A 113 22.26 -15.38 -0.98
N GLN A 114 21.73 -14.54 -0.10
CA GLN A 114 21.92 -14.60 1.35
C GLN A 114 20.85 -15.43 2.04
N THR A 115 19.87 -15.96 1.28
CA THR A 115 18.76 -16.71 1.81
C THR A 115 18.80 -18.18 1.40
N VAL A 116 18.08 -19.01 2.16
CA VAL A 116 17.86 -20.44 1.90
C VAL A 116 16.38 -20.76 2.08
N ALA A 117 15.83 -21.60 1.20
CA ALA A 117 14.46 -22.08 1.31
C ALA A 117 14.42 -23.28 2.27
N ARG A 118 13.53 -23.24 3.26
CA ARG A 118 13.32 -24.34 4.23
C ARG A 118 11.85 -24.67 4.32
N ARG A 119 11.53 -25.96 4.50
CA ARG A 119 10.15 -26.39 4.72
C ARG A 119 9.69 -25.89 6.09
N ILE A 120 8.46 -25.39 6.18
CA ILE A 120 7.86 -24.90 7.42
C ILE A 120 6.56 -25.67 7.70
N ASP A 121 6.16 -25.71 8.96
CA ASP A 121 4.89 -26.28 9.37
C ASP A 121 3.72 -25.31 9.08
N ALA A 122 2.50 -25.80 9.27
CA ALA A 122 1.29 -25.04 8.99
C ALA A 122 1.10 -23.86 9.96
N ALA A 123 1.40 -24.04 11.25
CA ALA A 123 1.22 -22.98 12.24
C ALA A 123 2.18 -21.81 11.98
N THR A 124 3.44 -22.10 11.63
CA THR A 124 4.43 -21.09 11.23
C THR A 124 3.98 -20.32 9.99
N LEU A 125 3.45 -21.02 8.97
CA LEU A 125 2.92 -20.38 7.76
C LEU A 125 1.74 -19.46 8.11
N ASP A 126 0.77 -19.98 8.87
CA ASP A 126 -0.47 -19.26 9.18
C ASP A 126 -0.19 -17.99 9.97
N ALA A 127 0.65 -18.08 11.01
CA ALA A 127 1.07 -16.92 11.79
C ALA A 127 1.76 -15.85 10.93
N PHE A 128 2.62 -16.27 9.99
CA PHE A 128 3.31 -15.35 9.09
C PHE A 128 2.34 -14.68 8.10
N LEU A 129 1.44 -15.44 7.48
CA LEU A 129 0.50 -14.92 6.50
C LEU A 129 -0.53 -14.00 7.14
N VAL A 130 -1.09 -14.34 8.30
CA VAL A 130 -2.05 -13.48 9.03
C VAL A 130 -1.42 -12.12 9.37
N SER A 131 -0.13 -12.09 9.69
CA SER A 131 0.56 -10.86 10.08
C SER A 131 1.06 -10.01 8.90
N ASN A 132 1.33 -10.61 7.73
CA ASN A 132 2.03 -9.94 6.63
C ASN A 132 1.32 -10.00 5.26
N HIS A 133 0.30 -10.84 5.09
CA HIS A 133 -0.44 -11.02 3.84
C HIS A 133 -1.85 -10.43 3.93
N LEU A 134 -2.23 -9.60 2.95
CA LEU A 134 -3.55 -8.95 2.92
C LEU A 134 -4.72 -9.93 2.93
N TRP A 135 -4.56 -11.11 2.31
CA TRP A 135 -5.64 -12.09 2.16
C TRP A 135 -5.62 -13.20 3.22
N GLY A 136 -4.77 -13.06 4.26
CA GLY A 136 -4.69 -14.02 5.36
C GLY A 136 -4.05 -15.38 4.99
N SER A 137 -4.38 -16.42 5.75
CA SER A 137 -3.81 -17.77 5.55
C SER A 137 -4.35 -18.45 4.28
N THR A 138 -3.54 -19.37 3.72
CA THR A 138 -3.93 -20.21 2.58
C THR A 138 -3.59 -21.69 2.83
N LYS A 139 -4.44 -22.59 2.31
CA LYS A 139 -4.24 -24.03 2.41
C LYS A 139 -3.29 -24.53 1.31
N ALA A 140 -1.99 -24.43 1.55
CA ALA A 140 -0.96 -24.93 0.65
C ALA A 140 -0.53 -26.39 0.98
N ARG A 141 -0.39 -27.24 -0.06
CA ARG A 141 0.17 -28.60 0.09
C ARG A 141 1.66 -28.58 0.46
N TYR A 142 2.41 -27.65 -0.13
CA TYR A 142 3.83 -27.45 0.13
C TYR A 142 4.03 -26.08 0.77
N ARG A 143 4.78 -26.04 1.87
CA ARG A 143 5.01 -24.83 2.66
C ARG A 143 6.50 -24.63 2.81
N TYR A 144 6.99 -23.54 2.22
CA TYR A 144 8.39 -23.16 2.30
C TYR A 144 8.49 -21.70 2.77
N GLY A 145 9.41 -21.46 3.69
CA GLY A 145 9.82 -20.13 4.11
C GLY A 145 11.20 -19.79 3.54
N LEU A 146 11.48 -18.50 3.43
CA LEU A 146 12.79 -17.99 3.06
C LEU A 146 13.50 -17.48 4.32
N PHE A 147 14.65 -18.08 4.65
CA PHE A 147 15.43 -17.77 5.85
C PHE A 147 16.78 -17.19 5.46
N ARG A 148 17.41 -16.38 6.31
CA ARG A 148 18.82 -16.00 6.07
C ARG A 148 19.67 -17.25 6.26
N LYS A 149 20.78 -17.35 5.52
CA LYS A 149 21.72 -18.48 5.64
C LYS A 149 22.35 -18.64 7.02
N ARG A 150 22.33 -17.58 7.83
CA ARG A 150 22.93 -17.55 9.18
C ARG A 150 21.89 -17.73 10.31
N ASP A 151 20.64 -18.02 9.96
CA ASP A 151 19.50 -18.19 10.87
C ASP A 151 18.99 -19.65 10.87
#